data_AF-A0A511V4G3-F1
#
_entry.id   AF-A0A511V4G3-F1
#
_cell.length_a   1.000
_cell.length_b   1.000
_cell.length_c   1.000
_cell.angle_alpha   90.00
_cell.angle_beta   90.00
_cell.angle_gamma   90.00
#
_symmetry.space_group_name_H-M   'P 1'
#
loop_
_entity.id
_entity.type
_entity.pdbx_description
1 polymer ?
#
loop_
_entity_poly.entity_id
_entity_poly.type
_entity_poly.pdbx_seq_one_letter_code
_entity_poly.pdbx_strand_id
1 'polypeptide(L)'
;MYKQKSVGTGVLLALFLGGIGAHHFYVGKYIRGTLYLLFCWTYIPIFLGFIDIFFIRRWVEQSNAAALLVKMEEIRMIEENPRETFEPVSVSTIPFYNETDLILPEFQYLKTPTHILEEIECIRQPVHRNRSGIYIEVSTYHSEFVKQSLAYSRRVGKKCSHIPLKAYYTTFQHLDERQKEWYFYWRSQVLQGNYPNTDLSYIFLFVYELINYSFNQNAAFNISMLMRLYKNYKERHPNLEHYLLRWKEDFLHEIYA
;
A
#
# COMPACT_ATOMS: atom_id res chain seq x y z
N MET A 1 -10.47 12.62 -14.67
CA MET A 1 -11.92 12.51 -14.98
C MET A 1 -12.36 11.09 -14.62
N TYR A 2 -13.33 10.90 -13.71
CA TYR A 2 -13.77 9.55 -13.32
C TYR A 2 -14.56 8.95 -14.48
N LYS A 3 -14.10 7.81 -15.02
CA LYS A 3 -14.79 7.10 -16.09
C LYS A 3 -15.91 6.26 -15.49
N GLN A 4 -17.15 6.63 -15.75
CA GLN A 4 -18.32 5.88 -15.29
C GLN A 4 -18.36 4.49 -15.93
N LYS A 5 -18.79 3.50 -15.14
CA LYS A 5 -19.05 2.15 -15.62
C LYS A 5 -20.33 2.15 -16.46
N SER A 6 -20.28 1.47 -17.60
CA SER A 6 -21.39 1.29 -18.53
C SER A 6 -22.21 0.06 -18.16
N VAL A 7 -23.54 0.24 -18.13
CA VAL A 7 -24.50 -0.86 -17.93
C VAL A 7 -24.35 -1.92 -19.03
N GLY A 8 -24.14 -1.49 -20.28
CA GLY A 8 -23.99 -2.40 -21.42
C GLY A 8 -22.77 -3.32 -21.29
N THR A 9 -21.64 -2.79 -20.80
CA THR A 9 -20.45 -3.62 -20.52
C THR A 9 -20.73 -4.64 -19.43
N GLY A 10 -21.46 -4.26 -18.36
CA GLY A 10 -21.88 -5.19 -17.32
C GLY A 10 -22.75 -6.32 -17.86
N VAL A 11 -23.75 -6.01 -18.69
CA VAL A 11 -24.66 -6.99 -19.30
C VAL A 11 -23.90 -7.95 -20.23
N LEU A 12 -22.99 -7.43 -21.06
CA LEU A 12 -22.15 -8.27 -21.93
C LEU A 12 -21.29 -9.24 -21.11
N LEU A 13 -20.69 -8.75 -20.01
CA LEU A 13 -19.91 -9.60 -19.10
C LEU A 13 -20.76 -10.69 -18.44
N ALA A 14 -22.02 -10.41 -18.09
CA ALA A 14 -22.90 -11.43 -17.53
C ALA A 14 -23.34 -12.47 -18.56
N LEU A 15 -23.56 -12.06 -19.82
CA LEU A 15 -23.95 -12.98 -20.90
C LEU A 15 -22.81 -13.92 -21.30
N PHE A 16 -21.60 -13.39 -21.50
CA PHE A 16 -20.48 -14.20 -22.02
C PHE A 16 -19.60 -14.78 -20.92
N LEU A 17 -19.48 -14.10 -19.77
CA LEU A 17 -18.61 -14.47 -18.66
C LEU A 17 -19.39 -14.64 -17.34
N GLY A 18 -20.71 -14.85 -17.41
CA GLY A 18 -21.56 -15.06 -16.23
C GLY A 18 -21.19 -16.31 -15.44
N GLY A 19 -20.78 -17.39 -16.13
CA GLY A 19 -20.37 -18.64 -15.50
C GLY A 19 -19.13 -18.54 -14.60
N ILE A 20 -18.30 -17.53 -14.80
CA ILE A 20 -17.13 -17.24 -13.95
C ILE A 20 -17.33 -15.99 -13.07
N GLY A 21 -18.45 -15.27 -13.22
CA GLY A 21 -18.80 -14.12 -12.40
C GLY A 21 -18.09 -12.81 -12.72
N ALA A 22 -17.56 -12.63 -13.95
CA ALA A 22 -16.77 -11.44 -14.31
C ALA A 22 -17.55 -10.12 -14.15
N HIS A 23 -18.87 -10.12 -14.34
CA HIS A 23 -19.73 -8.96 -14.15
C HIS A 23 -19.78 -8.46 -12.70
N HIS A 24 -19.63 -9.34 -11.70
CA HIS A 24 -19.56 -8.92 -10.30
C HIS A 24 -18.26 -8.17 -10.01
N PHE A 25 -17.14 -8.59 -10.60
CA PHE A 25 -15.87 -7.87 -10.50
C PHE A 25 -15.91 -6.51 -11.19
N TYR A 26 -16.54 -6.44 -12.37
CA TYR A 26 -16.75 -5.18 -13.07
C TYR A 26 -17.45 -4.14 -12.19
N VAL A 27 -18.48 -4.57 -11.46
CA VAL A 27 -19.24 -3.69 -10.58
C VAL A 27 -18.57 -3.47 -9.22
N GLY A 28 -17.55 -4.24 -8.84
CA GLY A 28 -16.81 -4.11 -7.58
C GLY A 28 -17.36 -4.97 -6.43
N LYS A 29 -18.16 -6.00 -6.75
CA LYS A 29 -18.72 -6.96 -5.78
C LYS A 29 -17.85 -8.21 -5.68
N TYR A 30 -16.63 -8.05 -5.15
CA TYR A 30 -15.61 -9.09 -5.12
C TYR A 30 -16.06 -10.39 -4.46
N ILE A 31 -16.75 -10.33 -3.32
CA ILE A 31 -17.23 -11.53 -2.62
C ILE A 31 -18.15 -12.38 -3.52
N ARG A 32 -19.06 -11.74 -4.26
CA ARG A 32 -19.96 -12.45 -5.18
C ARG A 32 -19.22 -13.01 -6.38
N GLY A 33 -18.28 -12.24 -6.94
CA GLY A 33 -17.42 -12.72 -8.02
C GLY A 33 -16.58 -13.93 -7.62
N THR A 34 -15.97 -13.92 -6.42
CA THR A 34 -15.20 -15.05 -5.90
C THR A 34 -16.06 -16.28 -5.67
N LEU A 35 -17.29 -16.12 -5.16
CA LEU A 35 -18.23 -17.25 -5.05
C LEU A 35 -18.55 -17.86 -6.42
N TYR A 36 -18.75 -17.04 -7.46
CA TYR A 36 -19.00 -17.54 -8.82
C TYR A 36 -17.79 -18.28 -9.38
N LEU A 37 -16.56 -17.80 -9.13
CA LEU A 37 -15.34 -18.50 -9.51
C LEU A 37 -15.19 -19.86 -8.80
N LEU A 38 -15.49 -19.92 -7.51
CA LEU A 38 -15.38 -21.17 -6.74
C LEU A 38 -16.40 -22.23 -7.17
N PHE A 39 -17.59 -21.80 -7.59
CA PHE A 39 -18.67 -22.71 -8.02
C PHE A 39 -18.77 -22.86 -9.55
N CYS A 40 -17.87 -22.28 -10.35
CA CYS A 40 -17.99 -22.29 -11.82
C CYS A 40 -18.02 -23.71 -12.42
N TRP A 41 -17.33 -24.66 -11.78
CA TRP A 41 -17.29 -26.07 -12.16
C TRP A 41 -18.63 -26.81 -11.96
N THR A 42 -19.55 -26.24 -11.19
CA THR A 42 -20.90 -26.81 -10.99
C THR A 42 -21.88 -26.39 -12.08
N TYR A 43 -21.47 -25.48 -12.98
CA TYR A 43 -22.32 -24.84 -13.99
C TYR A 43 -23.51 -24.02 -13.45
N ILE A 44 -23.79 -24.07 -12.14
CA ILE A 44 -24.82 -23.26 -11.45
C ILE A 44 -24.64 -21.75 -11.70
N PRO A 45 -23.42 -21.18 -11.65
CA PRO A 45 -23.22 -19.75 -11.89
C PRO A 45 -23.64 -19.26 -13.27
N ILE A 46 -23.73 -20.14 -14.28
CA ILE A 46 -24.20 -19.79 -15.62
C ILE A 46 -25.66 -19.34 -15.55
N PHE A 47 -26.54 -20.11 -14.90
CA PHE A 47 -27.95 -19.77 -14.73
C PHE A 47 -28.14 -18.52 -13.85
N LEU A 48 -27.37 -18.39 -12.77
CA LEU A 48 -27.41 -17.21 -11.91
C LEU A 48 -26.93 -15.94 -12.65
N GLY A 49 -25.97 -16.07 -13.56
CA GLY A 49 -25.51 -14.96 -14.42
C GLY A 49 -26.62 -14.36 -15.26
N PHE A 50 -27.55 -15.17 -15.78
CA PHE A 50 -28.73 -14.67 -16.50
C PHE A 50 -29.70 -13.91 -15.59
N ILE A 51 -29.90 -14.37 -14.35
CA ILE A 51 -30.73 -13.67 -13.36
C ILE A 51 -30.10 -12.32 -12.97
N ASP A 52 -28.78 -12.26 -12.89
CA ASP A 52 -28.05 -11.05 -12.53
C ASP A 52 -28.24 -9.89 -13.54
N ILE A 53 -28.58 -10.19 -14.80
CA ILE A 53 -28.84 -9.18 -15.85
C ILE A 53 -29.90 -8.18 -15.40
N PHE A 54 -30.96 -8.64 -14.71
CA PHE A 54 -32.03 -7.77 -14.20
C PHE A 54 -31.55 -6.78 -13.14
N PHE A 55 -30.47 -7.12 -12.42
CA PHE A 55 -29.95 -6.32 -11.31
C PHE A 55 -28.72 -5.49 -11.67
N ILE A 56 -28.07 -5.78 -12.80
CA ILE A 56 -26.83 -5.11 -13.24
C ILE A 56 -26.99 -3.60 -13.33
N ARG A 57 -28.11 -3.12 -13.87
CA ARG A 57 -28.36 -1.68 -13.95
C ARG A 57 -28.26 -1.01 -12.58
N ARG A 58 -28.99 -1.56 -11.60
CA ARG A 58 -29.00 -1.06 -10.23
C ARG A 58 -27.60 -1.11 -9.60
N TRP A 59 -26.85 -2.18 -9.84
CA TRP A 59 -25.51 -2.32 -9.25
C TRP A 59 -24.49 -1.37 -9.89
N VAL A 60 -24.55 -1.16 -11.20
CA VAL A 60 -23.69 -0.19 -11.89
C VAL A 60 -23.97 1.23 -11.39
N GLU A 61 -25.25 1.59 -11.25
CA GLU A 61 -25.66 2.87 -10.67
C GLU A 61 -25.14 3.02 -9.24
N GLN A 62 -25.28 2.01 -8.39
CA GLN A 62 -24.73 2.00 -7.02
C GLN A 62 -23.21 2.18 -6.99
N SER A 63 -22.48 1.48 -7.85
CA SER A 63 -21.01 1.55 -7.87
C SER A 63 -20.48 2.87 -8.45
N ASN A 64 -21.16 3.42 -9.46
CA ASN A 64 -20.85 4.76 -9.96
C ASN A 64 -21.18 5.82 -8.91
N ALA A 65 -22.31 5.71 -8.22
CA ALA A 65 -22.68 6.62 -7.13
C ALA A 65 -21.70 6.54 -5.96
N ALA A 66 -21.31 5.35 -5.51
CA ALA A 66 -20.32 5.18 -4.46
C ALA A 66 -18.96 5.79 -4.84
N ALA A 67 -18.52 5.60 -6.09
CA ALA A 67 -17.28 6.21 -6.57
C ALA A 67 -17.37 7.74 -6.70
N LEU A 68 -18.55 8.27 -7.08
CA LEU A 68 -18.80 9.72 -7.06
C LEU A 68 -18.77 10.26 -5.64
N LEU A 69 -19.37 9.57 -4.65
CA LEU A 69 -19.33 9.98 -3.26
C LEU A 69 -17.92 9.97 -2.70
N VAL A 70 -17.11 8.94 -2.98
CA VAL A 70 -15.69 8.92 -2.59
C VAL A 70 -14.96 10.09 -3.23
N LYS A 71 -15.17 10.37 -4.52
CA LYS A 71 -14.55 11.50 -5.20
C LYS A 71 -15.04 12.86 -4.66
N MET A 72 -16.32 12.97 -4.30
CA MET A 72 -16.90 14.17 -3.71
C MET A 72 -16.41 14.37 -2.29
N GLU A 73 -16.19 13.30 -1.53
CA GLU A 73 -15.55 13.31 -0.23
C GLU A 73 -14.08 13.68 -0.36
N GLU A 74 -13.35 13.17 -1.36
CA GLU A 74 -11.99 13.62 -1.68
C GLU A 74 -11.98 15.13 -1.99
N ILE A 75 -12.92 15.64 -2.79
CA ILE A 75 -13.04 17.07 -3.10
C ILE A 75 -13.44 17.87 -1.86
N ARG A 76 -14.38 17.39 -1.05
CA ARG A 76 -14.79 18.03 0.20
C ARG A 76 -13.63 18.05 1.20
N MET A 77 -12.86 16.97 1.33
CA MET A 77 -11.65 16.92 2.13
C MET A 77 -10.59 17.90 1.63
N ILE A 78 -10.54 18.18 0.32
CA ILE A 78 -9.69 19.23 -0.29
C ILE A 78 -10.25 20.65 -0.06
N GLU A 79 -11.56 20.81 0.09
CA GLU A 79 -12.24 22.11 0.27
C GLU A 79 -12.37 22.52 1.76
N GLU A 80 -12.70 21.58 2.65
CA GLU A 80 -12.82 21.79 4.11
C GLU A 80 -11.46 21.83 4.82
N ASN A 81 -10.44 21.18 4.26
CA ASN A 81 -9.05 21.49 4.56
C ASN A 81 -8.51 22.25 3.36
N PRO A 82 -8.70 23.59 3.29
CA PRO A 82 -8.26 24.34 2.15
C PRO A 82 -6.78 24.05 2.05
N ARG A 83 -6.40 23.39 0.95
CA ARG A 83 -5.05 23.32 0.42
C ARG A 83 -4.11 24.23 1.27
N GLU A 84 -3.29 23.67 2.16
CA GLU A 84 -2.04 23.04 1.70
C GLU A 84 -2.12 22.85 0.19
N THR A 85 -2.03 23.99 -0.50
CA THR A 85 -1.35 24.04 -1.75
C THR A 85 -0.12 23.23 -1.44
N PHE A 86 0.22 22.27 -2.30
CA PHE A 86 1.63 21.98 -2.43
C PHE A 86 2.31 23.27 -2.98
N GLU A 87 2.20 24.41 -2.28
CA GLU A 87 3.37 25.18 -1.93
C GLU A 87 4.35 24.14 -1.41
N PRO A 88 5.61 24.15 -1.87
CA PRO A 88 6.61 23.33 -1.23
C PRO A 88 6.53 23.66 0.26
N VAL A 89 5.90 22.76 1.04
CA VAL A 89 5.84 22.83 2.51
C VAL A 89 7.23 23.23 2.87
N SER A 90 7.40 24.43 3.44
CA SER A 90 8.70 25.03 3.69
C SER A 90 9.52 23.95 4.38
N VAL A 91 10.37 23.31 3.58
CA VAL A 91 10.92 22.01 3.92
C VAL A 91 11.82 22.33 5.08
N SER A 92 11.46 21.91 6.29
CA SER A 92 12.48 21.76 7.30
C SER A 92 13.44 20.74 6.70
N THR A 93 14.59 21.22 6.25
CA THR A 93 15.66 20.43 5.66
C THR A 93 16.25 19.44 6.67
N ILE A 94 15.87 19.58 7.93
CA ILE A 94 16.26 18.74 9.05
C ILE A 94 15.30 17.55 9.14
N PRO A 95 15.79 16.30 9.00
CA PRO A 95 14.98 15.13 9.25
C PRO A 95 14.51 15.11 10.71
N PHE A 96 13.29 14.67 10.97
CA PHE A 96 12.72 14.60 12.33
C PHE A 96 13.32 13.47 13.21
N TYR A 97 14.35 12.80 12.70
CA TYR A 97 15.14 11.77 13.36
C TYR A 97 16.60 11.89 12.89
N ASN A 98 17.54 11.39 13.69
CA ASN A 98 18.94 11.32 13.26
C ASN A 98 19.24 9.92 12.71
N GLU A 99 19.57 9.84 11.42
CA GLU A 99 19.83 8.57 10.75
C GLU A 99 21.03 7.84 11.36
N THR A 100 22.12 8.56 11.68
CA THR A 100 23.35 7.97 12.20
C THR A 100 23.16 7.31 13.56
N ASP A 101 22.26 7.85 14.39
CA ASP A 101 22.00 7.34 15.74
C ASP A 101 21.21 6.02 15.71
N LEU A 102 20.50 5.78 14.60
CA LEU A 102 19.69 4.58 14.38
C LEU A 102 20.48 3.47 13.68
N ILE A 103 21.57 3.78 12.97
CA ILE A 103 22.46 2.77 12.38
C ILE A 103 23.18 2.00 13.50
N LEU A 104 23.10 0.67 13.46
CA LEU A 104 23.84 -0.20 14.38
C LEU A 104 25.30 -0.30 13.92
N PRO A 105 26.28 -0.35 14.84
CA PRO A 105 27.70 -0.41 14.49
C PRO A 105 28.05 -1.57 13.54
N GLU A 106 27.38 -2.72 13.71
CA GLU A 106 27.57 -3.92 12.89
C GLU A 106 27.10 -3.76 11.44
N PHE A 107 26.35 -2.72 11.09
CA PHE A 107 25.83 -2.51 9.74
C PHE A 107 26.35 -1.23 9.07
N GLN A 108 27.16 -0.43 9.79
CA GLN A 108 27.64 0.87 9.32
C GLN A 108 28.45 0.80 8.01
N TYR A 109 29.08 -0.34 7.73
CA TYR A 109 29.88 -0.54 6.52
C TYR A 109 29.04 -0.83 5.27
N LEU A 110 27.75 -1.16 5.42
CA LEU A 110 26.89 -1.53 4.30
C LEU A 110 26.62 -0.33 3.40
N LYS A 111 26.68 -0.57 2.09
CA LYS A 111 26.34 0.42 1.06
C LYS A 111 25.17 -0.09 0.26
N THR A 112 24.27 0.81 -0.12
CA THR A 112 23.17 0.47 -1.02
C THR A 112 23.70 0.25 -2.44
N PRO A 113 23.42 -0.90 -3.08
CA PRO A 113 23.75 -1.12 -4.48
C PRO A 113 23.12 -0.07 -5.40
N THR A 114 23.82 0.29 -6.48
CA THR A 114 23.35 1.32 -7.43
C THR A 114 22.06 0.91 -8.14
N HIS A 115 21.89 -0.38 -8.46
CA HIS A 115 20.70 -0.87 -9.15
C HIS A 115 19.41 -0.64 -8.35
N ILE A 116 19.47 -0.77 -7.01
CA ILE A 116 18.34 -0.49 -6.11
C ILE A 116 17.98 0.99 -6.17
N LEU A 117 18.98 1.88 -6.12
CA LEU A 117 18.77 3.32 -6.21
C LEU A 117 18.14 3.72 -7.56
N GLU A 118 18.59 3.09 -8.65
CA GLU A 118 18.05 3.29 -9.99
C GLU A 118 16.59 2.82 -10.10
N GLU A 119 16.23 1.68 -9.49
CA GLU A 119 14.86 1.17 -9.46
C GLU A 119 13.91 2.13 -8.72
N ILE A 120 14.32 2.62 -7.55
CA ILE A 120 13.54 3.60 -6.79
C ILE A 120 13.35 4.89 -7.58
N GLU A 121 14.41 5.37 -8.25
CA GLU A 121 14.32 6.59 -9.05
C GLU A 121 13.40 6.40 -10.27
N CYS A 122 13.43 5.22 -10.91
CA CYS A 122 12.49 4.88 -11.99
C CYS A 122 11.02 4.87 -11.51
N ILE A 123 10.77 4.40 -10.28
CA ILE A 123 9.43 4.42 -9.68
C ILE A 123 9.00 5.85 -9.33
N ARG A 124 9.93 6.68 -8.86
CA ARG A 124 9.71 8.07 -8.46
C ARG A 124 9.44 8.98 -9.65
N GLN A 125 10.21 8.81 -10.72
CA GLN A 125 10.10 9.57 -11.96
C GLN A 125 9.98 8.56 -13.11
N PRO A 126 8.76 8.17 -13.50
CA PRO A 126 8.60 7.29 -14.64
C PRO A 126 9.17 7.98 -15.88
N VAL A 127 10.30 7.48 -16.37
CA VAL A 127 10.95 8.06 -17.54
C VAL A 127 10.05 7.79 -18.75
N HIS A 128 9.32 8.80 -19.23
CA HIS A 128 8.67 8.76 -20.53
C HIS A 128 9.73 8.80 -21.63
N ARG A 129 10.39 7.67 -21.91
CA ARG A 129 11.20 7.52 -23.12
C ARG A 129 10.27 7.49 -24.33
N ASN A 130 10.23 8.60 -25.05
CA ASN A 130 9.50 8.71 -26.32
C ASN A 130 10.20 7.85 -27.39
N ARG A 131 9.89 6.55 -27.41
CA ARG A 131 10.06 5.68 -28.57
C ARG A 131 8.66 5.27 -29.01
N SER A 132 8.33 5.58 -30.25
CA SER A 132 7.09 5.29 -30.97
C SER A 132 6.59 3.87 -30.70
N GLY A 133 5.79 3.69 -29.66
CA GLY A 133 5.31 2.40 -29.19
C GLY A 133 4.32 2.63 -28.06
N ILE A 134 3.14 2.02 -28.16
CA ILE A 134 2.11 2.09 -27.13
C ILE A 134 2.60 1.26 -25.94
N TYR A 135 2.92 1.91 -24.83
CA TYR A 135 3.20 1.21 -23.57
C TYR A 135 1.91 1.11 -22.75
N ILE A 136 1.60 -0.10 -22.31
CA ILE A 136 0.67 -0.32 -21.19
C ILE A 136 1.52 -0.14 -19.93
N GLU A 137 1.32 0.96 -19.20
CA GLU A 137 1.83 1.08 -17.83
C GLU A 137 1.12 0.03 -16.97
N VAL A 138 1.73 -1.13 -16.81
CA VAL A 138 1.29 -2.13 -15.84
C VAL A 138 1.94 -1.73 -14.52
N SER A 139 1.30 -0.85 -13.75
CA SER A 139 1.70 -0.67 -12.36
C SER A 139 1.39 -1.96 -11.59
N THR A 140 2.44 -2.59 -11.08
CA THR A 140 2.30 -3.73 -10.18
C THR A 140 1.84 -3.23 -8.81
N TYR A 141 1.17 -4.08 -8.02
CA TYR A 141 0.83 -3.77 -6.63
C TYR A 141 2.05 -3.32 -5.80
N HIS A 142 3.24 -3.86 -6.11
CA HIS A 142 4.51 -3.47 -5.51
C HIS A 142 4.89 -2.02 -5.85
N SER A 143 4.83 -1.64 -7.13
CA SER A 143 5.15 -0.26 -7.56
C SER A 143 4.24 0.80 -6.91
N GLU A 144 2.95 0.48 -6.71
CA GLU A 144 2.01 1.40 -6.06
C GLU A 144 2.29 1.56 -4.56
N PHE A 145 2.70 0.49 -3.89
CA PHE A 145 3.12 0.57 -2.49
C PHE A 145 4.36 1.46 -2.34
N VAL A 146 5.39 1.25 -3.17
CA VAL A 146 6.64 2.03 -3.13
C VAL A 146 6.37 3.51 -3.38
N LYS A 147 5.55 3.85 -4.38
CA LYS A 147 5.13 5.24 -4.65
C LYS A 147 4.48 5.89 -3.42
N GLN A 148 3.56 5.19 -2.77
CA GLN A 148 2.87 5.72 -1.58
C GLN A 148 3.83 5.88 -0.40
N SER A 149 4.70 4.90 -0.16
CA SER A 149 5.72 4.99 0.88
C SER A 149 6.68 6.16 0.65
N LEU A 150 7.16 6.36 -0.59
CA LEU A 150 8.01 7.50 -0.95
C LEU A 150 7.31 8.83 -0.65
N ALA A 151 6.04 8.97 -1.04
CA ALA A 151 5.24 10.16 -0.77
C ALA A 151 5.03 10.40 0.74
N TYR A 152 4.93 9.33 1.54
CA TYR A 152 4.74 9.41 2.99
C TYR A 152 6.03 9.37 3.81
N SER A 153 7.21 9.18 3.20
CA SER A 153 8.49 9.01 3.91
C SER A 153 8.77 10.11 4.94
N ARG A 154 8.38 11.35 4.62
CA ARG A 154 8.57 12.53 5.51
C ARG A 154 7.36 12.86 6.39
N ARG A 155 6.25 12.11 6.28
CA ARG A 155 5.04 12.37 7.06
C ARG A 155 5.24 11.97 8.52
N VAL A 156 4.94 12.90 9.41
CA VAL A 156 4.93 12.72 10.87
C VAL A 156 3.50 12.80 11.37
N GLY A 157 3.07 11.80 12.15
CA GLY A 157 1.73 11.78 12.73
C GLY A 157 1.63 12.60 14.02
N LYS A 158 0.46 13.21 14.25
CA LYS A 158 0.12 13.86 15.52
C LYS A 158 -0.12 12.81 16.59
N LYS A 159 0.19 13.13 17.85
CA LYS A 159 -0.08 12.23 18.99
C LYS A 159 -1.56 11.84 19.02
N CYS A 160 -1.84 10.55 18.96
CA CYS A 160 -3.18 9.99 18.98
C CYS A 160 -3.20 8.67 19.76
N SER A 161 -4.41 8.15 19.99
CA SER A 161 -4.61 6.85 20.66
C SER A 161 -4.41 5.70 19.68
N HIS A 162 -3.99 4.55 20.20
CA HIS A 162 -3.84 3.33 19.40
C HIS A 162 -5.16 2.94 18.73
N ILE A 163 -5.10 2.67 17.42
CA ILE A 163 -6.22 2.14 16.64
C ILE A 163 -5.86 0.72 16.21
N PRO A 164 -6.69 -0.29 16.51
CA PRO A 164 -6.38 -1.67 16.15
C PRO A 164 -6.33 -1.91 14.63
N LEU A 165 -5.42 -2.80 14.21
CA LEU A 165 -5.28 -3.28 12.85
C LEU A 165 -4.85 -4.75 12.84
N LYS A 166 -5.66 -5.60 12.21
CA LYS A 166 -5.32 -7.01 11.95
C LYS A 166 -5.47 -7.31 10.47
N ALA A 167 -4.36 -7.32 9.77
CA ALA A 167 -4.28 -7.64 8.35
C ALA A 167 -3.11 -8.57 8.06
N TYR A 168 -3.34 -9.57 7.21
CA TYR A 168 -2.36 -10.58 6.82
C TYR A 168 -1.24 -10.00 5.93
N TYR A 169 -1.59 -9.05 5.04
CA TYR A 169 -0.66 -8.33 4.18
C TYR A 169 -1.02 -6.84 4.18
N THR A 170 -0.30 -6.04 4.95
CA THR A 170 -0.68 -4.65 5.24
C THR A 170 -0.04 -3.69 4.26
N THR A 171 -0.86 -2.85 3.62
CA THR A 171 -0.41 -1.73 2.76
C THR A 171 -1.21 -0.49 3.12
N PHE A 172 -0.75 0.70 2.72
CA PHE A 172 -1.44 1.96 3.00
C PHE A 172 -2.90 2.01 2.48
N GLN A 173 -3.22 1.26 1.44
CA GLN A 173 -4.57 1.18 0.87
C GLN A 173 -5.58 0.51 1.81
N HIS A 174 -5.10 -0.31 2.75
CA HIS A 174 -5.96 -1.00 3.72
C HIS A 174 -6.23 -0.20 4.99
N LEU A 175 -5.52 0.92 5.20
CA LEU A 175 -5.67 1.74 6.40
C LEU A 175 -6.70 2.84 6.18
N ASP A 176 -7.62 3.00 7.13
CA ASP A 176 -8.42 4.22 7.24
C ASP A 176 -7.56 5.41 7.73
N GLU A 177 -8.12 6.62 7.70
CA GLU A 177 -7.36 7.82 8.09
C GLU A 177 -6.90 7.81 9.54
N ARG A 178 -7.68 7.26 10.47
CA ARG A 178 -7.28 7.17 11.89
C ARG A 178 -6.14 6.17 12.08
N GLN A 179 -6.19 5.05 11.36
CA GLN A 179 -5.14 4.05 11.33
C GLN A 179 -3.86 4.60 10.72
N LYS A 180 -3.96 5.44 9.66
CA LYS A 180 -2.81 6.16 9.08
C LYS A 180 -2.22 7.16 10.07
N GLU A 181 -3.05 7.94 10.75
CA GLU A 181 -2.59 8.88 11.79
C GLU A 181 -1.83 8.15 12.90
N TRP A 182 -2.38 7.05 13.41
CA TRP A 182 -1.69 6.20 14.37
C TRP A 182 -0.37 5.67 13.81
N TYR A 183 -0.37 5.16 12.58
CA TYR A 183 0.83 4.64 11.94
C TYR A 183 1.95 5.69 11.85
N PHE A 184 1.64 6.90 11.37
CA PHE A 184 2.65 7.95 11.22
C PHE A 184 3.13 8.50 12.56
N TYR A 185 2.28 8.48 13.59
CA TYR A 185 2.67 8.83 14.95
C TYR A 185 3.57 7.75 15.56
N TRP A 186 3.14 6.50 15.50
CA TRP A 186 3.92 5.36 15.99
C TRP A 186 5.28 5.25 15.30
N ARG A 187 5.34 5.40 13.97
CA ARG A 187 6.59 5.37 13.20
C ARG A 187 7.53 6.49 13.64
N SER A 188 7.02 7.70 13.88
CA SER A 188 7.86 8.82 14.37
C SER A 188 8.38 8.58 15.78
N GLN A 189 7.58 7.97 16.66
CA GLN A 189 8.03 7.55 17.99
C GLN A 189 9.15 6.51 17.92
N VAL A 190 8.99 5.49 17.06
CA VAL A 190 10.01 4.44 16.85
C VAL A 190 11.33 5.02 16.34
N LEU A 191 11.27 5.99 15.43
CA LEU A 191 12.44 6.69 14.92
C LEU A 191 13.11 7.60 15.97
N GLN A 192 12.39 7.95 17.05
CA GLN A 192 12.95 8.65 18.21
C GLN A 192 13.42 7.68 19.31
N GLY A 193 13.38 6.37 19.06
CA GLY A 193 13.75 5.34 20.05
C GLY A 193 12.66 4.99 21.05
N ASN A 194 11.46 5.54 20.91
CA ASN A 194 10.30 5.18 21.73
C ASN A 194 9.51 4.05 21.04
N TYR A 195 9.23 2.96 21.75
CA TYR A 195 8.53 1.79 21.17
C TYR A 195 7.15 1.52 21.80
N PRO A 196 6.13 2.39 21.55
CA PRO A 196 4.77 2.19 22.04
C PRO A 196 4.19 0.83 21.63
N ASN A 197 3.26 0.30 22.42
CA ASN A 197 2.52 -0.90 22.02
C ASN A 197 1.74 -0.62 20.72
N THR A 198 1.84 -1.56 19.78
CA THR A 198 1.17 -1.49 18.48
C THR A 198 0.88 -2.90 17.97
N ASP A 199 -0.04 -3.02 17.03
CA ASP A 199 -0.35 -4.27 16.36
C ASP A 199 0.74 -4.67 15.34
N LEU A 200 0.93 -5.98 15.18
CA LEU A 200 1.93 -6.59 14.29
C LEU A 200 1.83 -6.08 12.83
N SER A 201 0.61 -5.80 12.36
CA SER A 201 0.35 -5.27 11.02
C SER A 201 1.01 -3.92 10.76
N TYR A 202 1.09 -3.03 11.76
CA TYR A 202 1.81 -1.75 11.62
C TYR A 202 3.32 -1.94 11.58
N ILE A 203 3.84 -2.91 12.34
CA ILE A 203 5.27 -3.26 12.30
C ILE A 203 5.64 -3.76 10.91
N PHE A 204 4.84 -4.67 10.34
CA PHE A 204 5.07 -5.16 9.00
C PHE A 204 4.95 -4.09 7.92
N LEU A 205 3.98 -3.17 8.05
CA LEU A 205 3.88 -2.05 7.12
C LEU A 205 5.19 -1.25 7.06
N PHE A 206 5.79 -0.93 8.22
CA PHE A 206 7.06 -0.22 8.25
C PHE A 206 8.23 -1.06 7.76
N VAL A 207 8.27 -2.35 8.10
CA VAL A 207 9.28 -3.29 7.57
C VAL A 207 9.23 -3.36 6.05
N TYR A 208 8.04 -3.33 5.44
CA TYR A 208 7.91 -3.27 3.99
C TYR A 208 8.48 -1.97 3.42
N GLU A 209 8.29 -0.83 4.09
CA GLU A 209 8.93 0.41 3.65
C GLU A 209 10.47 0.35 3.72
N LEU A 210 11.03 -0.38 4.71
CA LEU A 210 12.48 -0.55 4.88
C LEU A 210 13.07 -1.52 3.85
N ILE A 211 12.42 -2.67 3.63
CA ILE A 211 12.88 -3.68 2.66
C ILE A 211 12.81 -3.13 1.24
N ASN A 212 11.82 -2.30 0.92
CA ASN A 212 11.70 -1.68 -0.40
C ASN A 212 12.47 -0.35 -0.54
N TYR A 213 13.29 0.02 0.44
CA TYR A 213 14.11 1.24 0.43
C TYR A 213 13.31 2.55 0.19
N SER A 214 12.00 2.50 0.41
CA SER A 214 11.06 3.56 0.03
C SER A 214 10.86 4.58 1.15
N PHE A 215 11.12 4.19 2.40
CA PHE A 215 11.22 5.13 3.52
C PHE A 215 12.60 5.81 3.59
N ASN A 216 13.67 5.02 3.47
CA ASN A 216 15.06 5.48 3.44
C ASN A 216 15.85 4.62 2.45
N GLN A 217 16.74 5.24 1.67
CA GLN A 217 17.53 4.57 0.64
C GLN A 217 18.84 3.96 1.17
N ASN A 218 19.20 4.22 2.43
CA ASN A 218 20.41 3.70 3.05
C ASN A 218 20.18 2.28 3.60
N ALA A 219 20.86 1.30 3.00
CA ALA A 219 20.84 -0.10 3.40
C ALA A 219 21.23 -0.30 4.87
N ALA A 220 22.28 0.38 5.33
CA ALA A 220 22.76 0.30 6.71
C ALA A 220 21.67 0.75 7.70
N PHE A 221 20.95 1.82 7.36
CA PHE A 221 19.83 2.30 8.17
C PHE A 221 18.67 1.30 8.18
N ASN A 222 18.26 0.80 7.01
CA ASN A 222 17.09 -0.05 6.87
C ASN A 222 17.23 -1.37 7.65
N ILE A 223 18.37 -2.05 7.51
CA ILE A 223 18.63 -3.28 8.25
C ILE A 223 18.78 -3.02 9.76
N SER A 224 19.37 -1.88 10.14
CA SER A 224 19.48 -1.49 11.55
C SER A 224 18.11 -1.25 12.18
N MET A 225 17.22 -0.57 11.45
CA MET A 225 15.85 -0.34 11.91
C MET A 225 15.04 -1.63 11.98
N LEU A 226 15.19 -2.55 11.01
CA LEU A 226 14.59 -3.88 11.06
C LEU A 226 15.00 -4.63 12.32
N MET A 227 16.30 -4.63 12.65
CA MET A 227 16.80 -5.29 13.86
C MET A 227 16.37 -4.61 15.16
N ARG A 228 16.24 -3.27 15.16
CA ARG A 228 15.70 -2.53 16.30
C ARG A 228 14.23 -2.85 16.54
N LEU A 229 13.43 -2.96 15.49
CA LEU A 229 12.03 -3.39 15.58
C LEU A 229 11.94 -4.79 16.18
N TYR A 230 12.73 -5.75 15.66
CA TYR A 230 12.81 -7.10 16.20
C TYR A 230 13.14 -7.10 17.69
N LYS A 231 14.26 -6.46 18.09
CA LYS A 231 14.74 -6.46 19.48
C LYS A 231 13.70 -5.89 20.46
N ASN A 232 13.00 -4.83 20.07
CA ASN A 232 12.04 -4.15 20.96
C ASN A 232 10.65 -4.81 20.97
N TYR A 233 10.24 -5.53 19.92
CA TYR A 233 8.90 -6.10 19.83
C TYR A 233 8.83 -7.62 19.94
N LYS A 234 9.95 -8.37 19.89
CA LYS A 234 9.93 -9.86 19.91
C LYS A 234 9.17 -10.48 21.09
N GLU A 235 9.24 -9.87 22.27
CA GLU A 235 8.54 -10.40 23.46
C GLU A 235 7.02 -10.20 23.35
N ARG A 236 6.60 -9.09 22.72
CA ARG A 236 5.19 -8.73 22.51
C ARG A 236 4.60 -9.44 21.30
N HIS A 237 5.43 -9.73 20.30
CA HIS A 237 5.07 -10.34 19.02
C HIS A 237 6.07 -11.45 18.64
N PRO A 238 5.96 -12.65 19.22
CA PRO A 238 6.93 -13.74 19.02
C PRO A 238 7.11 -14.14 17.55
N ASN A 239 6.06 -13.98 16.73
CA ASN A 239 6.11 -14.26 15.30
C ASN A 239 7.18 -13.46 14.55
N LEU A 240 7.59 -12.29 15.06
CA LEU A 240 8.62 -11.46 14.43
C LEU A 240 9.96 -12.19 14.30
N GLU A 241 10.28 -13.12 15.19
CA GLU A 241 11.52 -13.89 15.12
C GLU A 241 11.63 -14.67 13.80
N HIS A 242 10.55 -15.35 13.41
CA HIS A 242 10.53 -16.13 12.18
C HIS A 242 10.66 -15.25 10.93
N TYR A 243 9.98 -14.11 10.90
CA TYR A 243 9.95 -13.25 9.71
C TYR A 243 11.18 -12.35 9.61
N LEU A 244 11.51 -11.59 10.66
CA LEU A 244 12.55 -10.56 10.59
C LEU A 244 13.95 -11.15 10.52
N LEU A 245 14.22 -12.30 11.13
CA LEU A 245 15.52 -12.95 10.99
C LEU A 245 15.73 -13.49 9.57
N ARG A 246 14.69 -14.09 8.98
CA ARG A 246 14.75 -14.56 7.59
C ARG A 246 14.89 -13.39 6.60
N TRP A 247 14.08 -12.35 6.75
CA TRP A 247 14.17 -11.17 5.88
C TRP A 247 15.47 -10.40 6.06
N LYS A 248 16.12 -10.45 7.23
CA LYS A 248 17.48 -9.93 7.39
C LYS A 248 18.45 -10.65 6.46
N GLU A 249 18.39 -11.98 6.37
CA GLU A 249 19.25 -12.76 5.48
C GLU A 249 18.97 -12.44 4.01
N ASP A 250 17.69 -12.41 3.61
CA ASP A 250 17.28 -12.05 2.25
C ASP A 250 17.76 -10.63 1.88
N PHE A 251 17.61 -9.67 2.79
CA PHE A 251 18.03 -8.27 2.61
C PHE A 251 19.55 -8.15 2.47
N LEU A 252 20.32 -8.90 3.28
CA LEU A 252 21.78 -8.92 3.14
C LEU A 252 22.20 -9.55 1.82
N HIS A 253 21.54 -10.63 1.39
CA HIS A 253 21.83 -11.25 0.11
C HIS A 253 21.60 -10.29 -1.06
N GLU A 254 20.51 -9.50 -1.05
CA GLU A 254 20.22 -8.48 -2.06
C GLU A 254 21.31 -7.39 -2.14
N ILE A 255 21.88 -6.99 -0.99
CA ILE A 255 22.96 -5.99 -0.96
C ILE A 255 24.25 -6.51 -1.59
N TYR A 256 24.52 -7.81 -1.48
CA TYR A 256 25.75 -8.43 -1.97
C TYR A 256 25.63 -9.06 -3.37
N ALA A 257 24.43 -9.10 -3.94
CA ALA A 257 24.16 -9.61 -5.29
C ALA A 257 24.60 -8.62 -6.38
#